data_AF-A0A1F5ULR3-F1
#
_entry.id   AF-A0A1F5ULR3-F1
#
_cell.length_a   1.000
_cell.length_b   1.000
_cell.length_c   1.000
_cell.angle_alpha   90.00
_cell.angle_beta   90.00
_cell.angle_gamma   90.00
#
_symmetry.space_group_name_H-M   'P 1'
#
loop_
_entity.id
_entity.type
_entity.pdbx_description
1 polymer ?
#
loop_
_entity_poly.entity_id
_entity_poly.type
_entity_poly.pdbx_seq_one_letter_code
_entity_poly.pdbx_strand_id
1 'polypeptide(L)'
;MKKDTTSCKEYEDCKVEYSALHVWIDNIPYIVMVLLGAVIIYIVQNALLASLFVVYGIVGTLWFIVFICPFCHYYGSKACPCGYGTLSAKVMKKKDDSKFNKVFKRNVIAIVPLWFLPIAAGVYGMVKSFSVSMLILVVIFIVDSCVILPWVSRKYGCVNCPNKEECFWMAGKKSKGSK
;
A
#
# COMPACT_ATOMS: atom_id res chain seq x y z
N MET A 1 23.91 4.61 17.88
CA MET A 1 24.09 5.73 16.92
C MET A 1 22.77 5.98 16.20
N LYS A 2 22.06 7.06 16.56
CA LYS A 2 20.92 7.58 15.78
C LYS A 2 21.50 8.20 14.50
N LYS A 3 21.20 7.64 13.34
CA LYS A 3 21.48 8.31 12.05
C LYS A 3 20.37 9.33 11.82
N ASP A 4 20.75 10.59 11.74
CA ASP A 4 19.86 11.69 11.33
C ASP A 4 19.26 11.39 9.96
N THR A 5 17.93 11.36 9.91
CA THR A 5 17.14 11.20 8.69
C THR A 5 16.95 12.57 8.04
N THR A 6 17.94 12.99 7.26
CA THR A 6 17.83 14.17 6.39
C THR A 6 16.81 13.90 5.28
N SER A 7 15.80 14.76 5.22
CA SER A 7 14.71 14.72 4.23
C SER A 7 15.24 14.87 2.81
N CYS A 8 15.07 13.85 1.96
CA CYS A 8 15.37 13.92 0.52
C CYS A 8 14.54 15.03 -0.15
N LYS A 9 15.17 16.08 -0.66
CA LYS A 9 14.51 17.12 -1.48
C LYS A 9 14.92 17.07 -2.96
N GLU A 10 16.02 16.40 -3.31
CA GLU A 10 16.52 16.28 -4.69
C GLU A 10 16.83 14.82 -5.06
N TYR A 11 16.70 14.50 -6.36
CA TYR A 11 16.87 13.15 -6.92
C TYR A 11 18.26 12.54 -6.67
N GLU A 12 19.30 13.37 -6.59
CA GLU A 12 20.69 12.93 -6.46
C GLU A 12 21.12 12.64 -5.01
N ASP A 13 20.35 13.05 -4.00
CA ASP A 13 20.82 13.08 -2.60
C ASP A 13 20.12 12.07 -1.67
N CYS A 14 19.36 11.11 -2.23
CA CYS A 14 18.77 10.05 -1.42
C CYS A 14 19.80 9.01 -1.00
N LYS A 15 20.49 9.28 0.11
CA LYS A 15 21.42 8.36 0.79
C LYS A 15 20.75 7.13 1.42
N VAL A 16 19.42 7.04 1.40
CA VAL A 16 18.68 5.90 1.96
C VAL A 16 18.45 4.87 0.85
N GLU A 17 19.18 3.77 0.92
CA GLU A 17 18.93 2.59 0.10
C GLU A 17 18.34 1.47 0.94
N TYR A 18 17.18 0.96 0.53
CA TYR A 18 16.59 -0.21 1.15
C TYR A 18 17.15 -1.49 0.52
N SER A 19 17.53 -2.45 1.36
CA SER A 19 17.93 -3.78 0.88
C SER A 19 16.71 -4.54 0.37
N ALA A 20 16.92 -5.54 -0.51
CA ALA A 20 15.84 -6.38 -1.02
C ALA A 20 15.04 -7.05 0.11
N LEU A 21 15.70 -7.42 1.20
CA LEU A 21 15.05 -7.99 2.39
C LEU A 21 14.11 -6.98 3.07
N HIS A 22 14.50 -5.71 3.19
CA HIS A 22 13.59 -4.67 3.72
C HIS A 22 12.38 -4.49 2.80
N VAL A 23 12.60 -4.44 1.48
CA VAL A 23 11.52 -4.32 0.50
C VAL A 23 10.52 -5.48 0.63
N TRP A 24 11.00 -6.71 0.82
CA TRP A 24 10.13 -7.85 1.06
C TRP A 24 9.33 -7.70 2.35
N ILE A 25 9.98 -7.32 3.45
CA ILE A 25 9.33 -7.12 4.76
C ILE A 25 8.24 -6.05 4.69
N ASP A 26 8.50 -4.93 4.01
CA ASP A 26 7.53 -3.84 3.86
C ASP A 26 6.28 -4.25 3.05
N ASN A 27 6.38 -5.29 2.23
CA ASN A 27 5.26 -5.83 1.46
C ASN A 27 4.51 -6.98 2.16
N ILE A 28 5.04 -7.55 3.25
CA ILE A 28 4.40 -8.65 3.99
C ILE A 28 2.97 -8.32 4.42
N PRO A 29 2.67 -7.16 5.05
CA PRO A 29 1.31 -6.85 5.46
C PRO A 29 0.32 -6.83 4.29
N TYR A 30 0.73 -6.32 3.13
CA TYR A 30 -0.11 -6.34 1.94
C TYR A 30 -0.39 -7.75 1.43
N ILE A 31 0.63 -8.62 1.41
CA ILE A 31 0.48 -10.02 1.01
C ILE A 31 -0.46 -10.75 1.98
N VAL A 32 -0.26 -10.56 3.29
CA VAL A 32 -1.11 -11.14 4.35
C VAL A 32 -2.55 -10.68 4.19
N MET A 33 -2.79 -9.38 3.97
CA MET A 33 -4.11 -8.82 3.71
C MET A 33 -4.78 -9.50 2.52
N VAL A 34 -4.11 -9.63 1.37
CA VAL A 34 -4.69 -10.25 0.17
C VAL A 34 -5.02 -11.73 0.40
N LEU A 35 -4.13 -12.48 1.05
CA LEU A 35 -4.34 -13.90 1.35
C LEU A 35 -5.47 -14.11 2.35
N LEU A 36 -5.52 -13.33 3.44
CA LEU A 36 -6.62 -13.38 4.40
C LEU A 36 -7.96 -13.03 3.75
N GLY A 37 -7.97 -12.01 2.89
CA GLY A 37 -9.17 -11.63 2.17
C GLY A 37 -9.66 -12.72 1.23
N ALA A 38 -8.74 -13.39 0.52
CA ALA A 38 -9.06 -14.53 -0.33
C ALA A 38 -9.61 -15.72 0.47
N VAL A 39 -9.05 -16.02 1.65
CA VAL A 39 -9.54 -17.07 2.54
C VAL A 39 -10.96 -16.76 3.02
N ILE A 40 -11.24 -15.52 3.45
CA ILE A 40 -12.59 -15.11 3.86
C ILE A 40 -13.59 -15.27 2.70
N ILE A 41 -13.24 -14.78 1.51
CA ILE A 41 -14.09 -14.90 0.32
C ILE A 41 -14.30 -16.37 -0.06
N TYR A 42 -13.26 -17.21 0.01
CA TYR A 42 -13.36 -18.64 -0.29
C TYR A 42 -14.35 -19.34 0.63
N ILE A 43 -14.25 -19.11 1.95
CA ILE A 43 -15.13 -19.76 2.94
C ILE A 43 -16.59 -19.34 2.74
N VAL A 44 -16.85 -18.09 2.38
CA VAL A 44 -18.22 -17.56 2.25
C VAL A 44 -18.83 -17.82 0.87
N GLN A 45 -18.00 -17.87 -0.17
CA GLN A 45 -18.43 -17.94 -1.57
C GLN A 45 -17.88 -19.19 -2.25
N ASN A 46 -16.88 -19.04 -3.13
CA ASN A 46 -16.28 -20.12 -3.89
C ASN A 46 -14.83 -19.80 -4.28
N ALA A 47 -14.11 -20.82 -4.74
CA ALA A 47 -12.71 -20.71 -5.17
C ALA A 47 -12.51 -19.69 -6.29
N LEU A 48 -13.43 -19.61 -7.26
CA LEU A 48 -13.32 -18.69 -8.39
C LEU A 48 -13.26 -17.23 -7.92
N LEU A 49 -14.18 -16.82 -7.03
CA LEU A 49 -14.20 -15.44 -6.51
C LEU A 49 -12.98 -15.14 -5.64
N ALA A 50 -12.51 -16.11 -4.86
CA ALA A 50 -11.27 -15.96 -4.10
C ALA A 50 -10.05 -15.78 -5.02
N SER A 51 -9.95 -16.56 -6.09
CA SER A 51 -8.88 -16.42 -7.09
C SER A 51 -8.96 -15.08 -7.81
N LEU A 52 -10.14 -14.64 -8.23
CA LEU A 52 -10.34 -13.32 -8.84
C LEU A 52 -9.92 -12.19 -7.88
N PHE A 53 -10.17 -12.33 -6.59
CA PHE A 53 -9.72 -11.36 -5.59
C PHE A 53 -8.19 -11.29 -5.48
N VAL A 54 -7.49 -12.43 -5.50
CA VAL A 54 -6.01 -12.46 -5.51
C VAL A 54 -5.48 -11.80 -6.78
N VAL A 55 -6.04 -12.14 -7.95
CA VAL A 55 -5.67 -11.52 -9.23
C VAL A 55 -5.90 -10.01 -9.18
N TYR A 56 -7.01 -9.56 -8.59
CA TYR A 56 -7.30 -8.15 -8.39
C TYR A 56 -6.23 -7.45 -7.54
N GLY A 57 -5.75 -8.09 -6.47
CA GLY A 57 -4.63 -7.59 -5.65
C GLY A 57 -3.33 -7.46 -6.44
N ILE A 58 -2.99 -8.45 -7.26
CA ILE A 58 -1.79 -8.42 -8.11
C ILE A 58 -1.91 -7.29 -9.15
N VAL A 59 -3.05 -7.22 -9.85
CA VAL A 59 -3.32 -6.16 -10.84
C VAL A 59 -3.30 -4.79 -10.18
N GLY A 60 -3.82 -4.63 -8.96
CA GLY A 60 -3.76 -3.40 -8.19
C GLY A 60 -2.33 -2.95 -7.90
N THR A 61 -1.44 -3.87 -7.51
CA THR A 61 -0.01 -3.58 -7.33
C THR A 61 0.65 -3.15 -8.64
N LEU A 62 0.41 -3.88 -9.73
CA LEU A 62 0.94 -3.53 -11.05
C LEU A 62 0.40 -2.16 -11.52
N TRP A 63 -0.88 -1.88 -11.26
CA TRP A 63 -1.51 -0.60 -11.54
C TRP A 63 -0.80 0.55 -10.82
N PHE A 64 -0.43 0.36 -9.55
CA PHE A 64 0.36 1.32 -8.79
C PHE A 64 1.74 1.55 -9.43
N ILE A 65 2.45 0.47 -9.79
CA ILE A 65 3.77 0.53 -10.42
C ILE A 65 3.73 1.28 -11.76
N VAL A 66 2.66 1.10 -12.55
CA VAL A 66 2.54 1.65 -13.90
C VAL A 66 1.98 3.08 -13.90
N PHE A 67 0.97 3.37 -13.06
CA PHE A 67 0.24 4.63 -13.15
C PHE A 67 0.61 5.65 -12.09
N ILE A 68 1.15 5.25 -10.95
CA ILE A 68 1.51 6.15 -9.85
C ILE A 68 3.01 6.34 -9.75
N CYS A 69 3.79 5.25 -9.70
CA CYS A 69 5.23 5.32 -9.50
C CYS A 69 6.02 6.16 -10.51
N PRO A 70 5.62 6.31 -11.80
CA PRO A 70 6.30 7.23 -12.72
C PRO A 70 6.26 8.70 -12.30
N PHE A 71 5.28 9.09 -11.49
CA PHE A 71 5.14 10.44 -10.94
C PHE A 71 5.79 10.57 -9.55
N CYS A 72 6.36 9.50 -8.99
CA CYS A 72 6.94 9.53 -7.65
C CYS A 72 8.36 10.12 -7.68
N HIS A 73 8.76 10.86 -6.64
CA HIS A 73 10.14 11.33 -6.48
C HIS A 73 11.16 10.18 -6.37
N TYR A 74 10.76 9.04 -5.79
CA TYR A 74 11.59 7.82 -5.71
C TYR A 74 11.58 6.95 -6.97
N TYR A 75 11.12 7.46 -8.11
CA TYR A 75 11.20 6.73 -9.36
C TYR A 75 12.66 6.36 -9.68
N GLY A 76 12.91 5.10 -10.06
CA GLY A 76 14.25 4.63 -10.42
C GLY A 76 15.23 4.46 -9.26
N SER A 77 14.86 4.83 -8.02
CA SER A 77 15.76 4.73 -6.87
C SER A 77 15.40 3.56 -5.95
N LYS A 78 16.40 3.03 -5.23
CA LYS A 78 16.23 2.06 -4.15
C LYS A 78 15.75 2.70 -2.83
N ALA A 79 15.36 3.98 -2.88
CA ALA A 79 14.82 4.70 -1.74
C ALA A 79 13.32 4.46 -1.53
N CYS A 80 12.60 3.79 -2.45
CA CYS A 80 11.24 3.32 -2.10
C CYS A 80 11.34 2.11 -1.17
N PRO A 81 10.75 2.16 0.04
CA PRO A 81 10.60 0.99 0.92
C PRO A 81 9.84 -0.14 0.20
N CYS A 82 8.88 0.23 -0.64
CA CYS A 82 8.07 -0.68 -1.43
C CYS A 82 8.81 -1.35 -2.61
N GLY A 83 9.98 -0.84 -3.02
CA GLY A 83 10.70 -1.27 -4.22
C GLY A 83 10.05 -0.89 -5.57
N TYR A 84 8.79 -0.45 -5.59
CA TYR A 84 8.05 -0.15 -6.82
C TYR A 84 8.67 0.93 -7.70
N GLY A 85 9.41 1.88 -7.12
CA GLY A 85 10.13 2.92 -7.89
C GLY A 85 11.13 2.32 -8.88
N THR A 86 11.91 1.32 -8.44
CA THR A 86 12.86 0.59 -9.30
C THR A 86 12.17 -0.27 -10.35
N LEU A 87 11.06 -0.92 -10.00
CA LEU A 87 10.28 -1.73 -10.94
C LEU A 87 9.64 -0.86 -12.01
N SER A 88 9.05 0.27 -11.61
CA SER A 88 8.44 1.24 -12.51
C SER A 88 9.43 1.75 -13.54
N ALA A 89 10.68 2.01 -13.13
CA ALA A 89 11.71 2.50 -14.04
C ALA A 89 12.15 1.50 -15.12
N LYS A 90 11.84 0.21 -14.95
CA LYS A 90 12.10 -0.81 -15.97
C LYS A 90 11.01 -0.85 -17.05
N VAL A 91 9.79 -0.42 -16.73
CA VAL A 91 8.61 -0.61 -17.58
C VAL A 91 7.95 0.70 -18.05
N MET A 92 8.20 1.79 -17.34
CA MET A 92 7.69 3.12 -17.66
C MET A 92 8.84 4.11 -17.82
N LYS A 93 8.55 5.27 -18.40
CA LYS A 93 9.44 6.46 -18.35
C LYS A 93 9.02 7.36 -17.18
N LYS A 94 9.98 8.06 -16.56
CA LYS A 94 9.72 9.08 -15.54
C LYS A 94 8.75 10.12 -16.09
N LYS A 95 7.82 10.56 -15.24
CA LYS A 95 6.85 11.61 -15.53
C LYS A 95 7.03 12.75 -14.53
N ASP A 96 6.42 13.88 -14.86
CA ASP A 96 6.38 15.11 -14.07
C ASP A 96 5.79 14.87 -12.67
N ASP A 97 6.62 14.92 -11.64
CA ASP A 97 6.27 14.59 -10.25
C ASP A 97 5.38 15.64 -9.57
N SER A 98 5.30 16.87 -10.08
CA SER A 98 4.33 17.88 -9.62
C SER A 98 2.88 17.40 -9.73
N LYS A 99 2.62 16.39 -10.57
CA LYS A 99 1.30 15.78 -10.77
C LYS A 99 1.04 14.58 -9.85
N PHE A 100 1.96 14.22 -8.97
CA PHE A 100 1.85 13.05 -8.10
C PHE A 100 0.55 13.04 -7.29
N ASN A 101 0.25 14.10 -6.54
CA ASN A 101 -0.97 14.20 -5.73
C ASN A 101 -2.25 13.88 -6.52
N LYS A 102 -2.40 14.52 -7.70
CA LYS A 102 -3.57 14.35 -8.57
C LYS A 102 -3.70 12.91 -9.07
N VAL A 103 -2.60 12.32 -9.51
CA VAL A 103 -2.57 10.95 -10.04
C VAL A 103 -2.77 9.93 -8.92
N PHE A 104 -2.14 10.13 -7.77
CA PHE A 104 -2.27 9.25 -6.60
C PHE A 104 -3.72 9.17 -6.13
N LYS A 105 -4.39 10.31 -5.92
CA LYS A 105 -5.80 10.36 -5.49
C LYS A 105 -6.75 9.68 -6.46
N ARG A 106 -6.53 9.83 -7.76
CA ARG A 106 -7.37 9.19 -8.78
C ARG A 106 -7.20 7.67 -8.77
N ASN A 107 -5.97 7.19 -8.64
CA ASN A 107 -5.65 5.77 -8.80
C ASN A 107 -5.75 4.97 -7.49
N VAL A 108 -5.60 5.60 -6.32
CA VAL A 108 -5.75 4.91 -5.02
C VAL A 108 -7.16 4.37 -4.83
N ILE A 109 -8.17 5.03 -5.41
CA ILE A 109 -9.57 4.57 -5.37
C ILE A 109 -9.70 3.16 -5.99
N ALA A 110 -8.87 2.83 -6.99
CA ALA A 110 -8.91 1.51 -7.62
C ALA A 110 -8.51 0.39 -6.66
N ILE A 111 -7.66 0.63 -5.66
CA ILE A 111 -7.27 -0.44 -4.72
C ILE A 111 -8.21 -0.53 -3.52
N VAL A 112 -9.00 0.50 -3.23
CA VAL A 112 -9.94 0.56 -2.10
C VAL A 112 -10.81 -0.71 -1.93
N PRO A 113 -11.34 -1.34 -2.99
CA PRO A 113 -12.13 -2.58 -2.86
C PRO A 113 -11.38 -3.73 -2.16
N LEU A 114 -10.05 -3.78 -2.19
CA LEU A 114 -9.26 -4.80 -1.50
C LEU A 114 -9.49 -4.80 0.03
N TRP A 115 -9.80 -3.63 0.61
CA TRP A 115 -10.12 -3.51 2.03
C TRP A 115 -11.57 -3.87 2.34
N PHE A 116 -12.49 -3.43 1.48
CA PHE A 116 -13.93 -3.51 1.78
C PHE A 116 -14.54 -4.85 1.41
N LEU A 117 -14.13 -5.48 0.31
CA LEU A 117 -14.74 -6.72 -0.18
C LEU A 117 -14.61 -7.88 0.82
N PRO A 118 -13.45 -8.14 1.46
CA PRO A 118 -13.34 -9.19 2.45
C PRO A 118 -14.18 -8.96 3.70
N ILE A 119 -14.25 -7.71 4.18
CA ILE A 119 -15.07 -7.36 5.34
C ILE A 119 -16.55 -7.57 5.01
N ALA A 120 -17.01 -7.09 3.85
CA ALA A 120 -18.39 -7.29 3.41
C ALA A 120 -18.73 -8.78 3.27
N ALA A 121 -17.84 -9.58 2.66
CA ALA A 121 -18.00 -11.02 2.55
C ALA A 121 -18.06 -11.69 3.92
N GLY A 122 -17.13 -11.37 4.83
CA GLY A 122 -17.09 -11.93 6.18
C GLY A 122 -18.32 -11.59 7.01
N VAL A 123 -18.78 -10.33 6.96
CA VAL A 123 -20.02 -9.90 7.63
C VAL A 123 -21.24 -10.64 7.06
N TYR A 124 -21.35 -10.72 5.73
CA TYR A 124 -22.41 -11.49 5.08
C TYR A 124 -22.41 -12.96 5.50
N GLY A 125 -21.21 -13.58 5.56
CA GLY A 125 -21.03 -14.94 6.06
C GLY A 125 -21.53 -15.12 7.49
N MET A 126 -21.18 -14.21 8.40
CA MET A 126 -21.62 -14.25 9.80
C MET A 126 -23.14 -14.03 9.96
N VAL A 127 -23.76 -13.22 9.12
CA VAL A 127 -25.23 -13.02 9.13
C VAL A 127 -25.96 -14.29 8.67
N LYS A 128 -25.40 -15.02 7.70
CA LYS A 128 -25.96 -16.29 7.21
C LYS A 128 -25.78 -17.43 8.21
N SER A 129 -24.59 -17.53 8.82
CA SER A 129 -24.25 -18.54 9.79
C SER A 129 -23.12 -18.02 10.68
N PHE A 130 -23.45 -17.72 11.93
CA PHE A 130 -22.46 -17.20 12.85
C PHE A 130 -21.41 -18.28 13.17
N SER A 131 -20.14 -17.94 12.94
CA SER A 131 -19.00 -18.79 13.24
C SER A 131 -17.92 -17.97 13.93
N VAL A 132 -17.46 -18.45 15.09
CA VAL A 132 -16.37 -17.82 15.84
C VAL A 132 -15.09 -17.79 15.00
N SER A 133 -14.83 -18.83 14.21
CA SER A 133 -13.66 -18.86 13.31
C SER A 133 -13.70 -17.77 12.26
N MET A 134 -14.88 -17.50 11.67
CA MET A 134 -15.05 -16.39 10.71
C MET A 134 -14.85 -15.04 11.39
N LEU A 135 -15.39 -14.86 12.60
CA LEU A 135 -15.19 -13.64 13.38
C LEU A 135 -13.70 -13.38 13.62
N ILE A 136 -12.94 -14.39 14.05
CA ILE A 136 -11.49 -14.28 14.28
C ILE A 136 -10.78 -13.88 12.98
N LEU A 137 -11.09 -14.52 11.85
CA LEU A 137 -10.48 -14.20 10.56
C LEU A 137 -10.74 -12.75 10.14
N VAL A 138 -11.98 -12.28 10.27
CA VAL A 138 -12.36 -10.89 9.94
C VAL A 138 -11.66 -9.90 10.87
N VAL A 139 -11.56 -10.19 12.17
CA VAL A 139 -10.85 -9.34 13.12
C VAL A 139 -9.35 -9.27 12.77
N ILE A 140 -8.70 -10.40 12.49
CA ILE A 140 -7.30 -10.42 12.06
C ILE A 140 -7.12 -9.60 10.77
N PHE A 141 -8.01 -9.77 9.78
CA PHE A 141 -7.98 -9.00 8.54
C PHE A 141 -8.11 -7.49 8.79
N ILE A 142 -9.02 -7.06 9.67
CA ILE A 142 -9.20 -5.64 10.03
C ILE A 142 -7.95 -5.11 10.73
N VAL A 143 -7.38 -5.86 11.68
CA VAL A 143 -6.15 -5.44 12.37
C VAL A 143 -5.00 -5.30 11.39
N ASP A 144 -4.81 -6.28 10.50
CA ASP A 144 -3.76 -6.22 9.50
C ASP A 144 -3.94 -5.04 8.52
N SER A 145 -5.11 -4.95 7.90
CA SER A 145 -5.39 -3.98 6.83
C SER A 145 -5.58 -2.53 7.30
N CYS A 146 -6.16 -2.32 8.49
CA CYS A 146 -6.47 -0.98 9.01
C CYS A 146 -5.48 -0.49 10.07
N VAL A 147 -4.73 -1.38 10.72
CA VAL A 147 -3.78 -1.01 11.79
C VAL A 147 -2.34 -1.31 11.39
N ILE A 148 -2.00 -2.58 11.13
CA ILE A 148 -0.61 -3.00 10.88
C ILE A 148 -0.08 -2.37 9.60
N LEU A 149 -0.77 -2.56 8.47
CA LEU A 149 -0.32 -2.07 7.17
C LEU A 149 -0.16 -0.54 7.17
N PRO A 150 -1.14 0.28 7.63
CA PRO A 150 -0.94 1.71 7.74
C PRO A 150 0.16 2.10 8.73
N TRP A 151 0.29 1.40 9.87
CA TRP A 151 1.33 1.71 10.84
C TRP A 151 2.74 1.43 10.31
N VAL A 152 2.95 0.26 9.71
CA VAL A 152 4.23 -0.11 9.07
C VAL A 152 4.56 0.90 7.97
N SER A 153 3.59 1.16 7.09
CA SER A 153 3.75 2.12 5.99
C SER A 153 4.12 3.51 6.51
N ARG A 154 3.43 4.02 7.53
CA ARG A 154 3.69 5.36 8.08
C ARG A 154 5.03 5.46 8.79
N LYS A 155 5.40 4.44 9.57
CA LYS A 155 6.54 4.48 10.49
C LYS A 155 7.86 4.18 9.81
N TYR A 156 7.89 3.21 8.90
CA TYR A 156 9.13 2.73 8.29
C TYR A 156 9.28 3.18 6.84
N GLY A 157 8.17 3.28 6.12
CA GLY A 157 8.19 3.61 4.71
C GLY A 157 8.04 5.10 4.39
N CYS A 158 6.93 5.70 4.79
CA CYS A 158 6.48 7.01 4.34
C CYS A 158 7.05 8.18 5.17
N VAL A 159 7.67 7.93 6.32
CA VAL A 159 8.18 9.00 7.22
C VAL A 159 9.22 9.89 6.54
N ASN A 160 10.07 9.29 5.70
CA ASN A 160 11.15 9.98 4.97
C ASN A 160 10.79 10.29 3.51
N CYS A 161 9.56 10.00 3.09
CA CYS A 161 9.14 10.18 1.71
C CYS A 161 9.05 11.68 1.34
N PRO A 162 9.69 12.13 0.24
CA PRO A 162 9.55 13.50 -0.26
C PRO A 162 8.09 13.87 -0.52
N ASN A 163 7.30 12.89 -0.98
CA ASN A 163 5.88 13.05 -1.31
C ASN A 163 4.96 12.96 -0.07
N LYS A 164 5.49 12.96 1.15
CA LYS A 164 4.67 12.74 2.37
C LYS A 164 3.57 13.79 2.53
N GLU A 165 3.83 15.04 2.17
CA GLU A 165 2.86 16.13 2.34
C GLU A 165 1.74 16.09 1.29
N GLU A 166 2.05 15.51 0.13
CA GLU A 166 1.09 15.29 -0.95
C GLU A 166 0.28 14.00 -0.80
N CYS A 167 0.76 13.08 0.04
CA CYS A 167 0.13 11.79 0.26
C CYS A 167 -1.07 11.94 1.20
N PHE A 168 -2.27 11.62 0.69
CA PHE A 168 -3.51 11.65 1.44
C PHE A 168 -3.45 10.86 2.76
N TRP A 169 -2.70 9.75 2.78
CA TRP A 169 -2.58 8.88 3.96
C TRP A 169 -1.66 9.43 5.06
N MET A 170 -0.77 10.35 4.71
CA MET A 170 0.21 11.00 5.61
C MET A 170 -0.18 12.44 5.97
N ALA A 171 -1.11 13.05 5.22
CA ALA A 171 -1.64 14.40 5.46
C ALA A 171 -2.53 14.46 6.71
N GLY A 172 -2.03 14.01 7.85
CA GLY A 172 -2.62 14.16 9.18
C GLY A 172 -2.11 15.43 9.83
N LYS A 173 -2.99 16.44 9.91
CA LYS A 173 -2.82 17.80 10.45
C LYS A 173 -1.96 18.74 9.60
N LYS A 174 -2.67 19.64 8.90
CA LYS A 174 -2.20 20.92 8.37
C LYS A 174 -1.04 21.48 9.21
N SER A 175 0.17 21.53 8.63
CA SER A 175 1.11 22.58 9.01
C SER A 175 0.40 23.90 8.70
N LYS A 176 0.00 24.63 9.75
CA LYS A 176 -0.43 26.02 9.59
C LYS A 176 0.78 26.79 9.10
N GLY A 177 0.73 27.22 7.84
CA GLY A 177 1.39 28.41 7.30
C GLY A 177 2.91 28.41 7.29
N SER A 178 3.51 28.22 6.11
CA SER A 178 4.57 29.13 5.70
C SER A 178 3.96 30.05 4.66
N LYS A 179 3.67 31.29 5.07
CA LYS A 179 3.72 32.43 4.16
C LYS A 179 5.18 32.69 3.82
#